data_AF-A0A8S1QKS3-F1
#
_entry.id   AF-A0A8S1QKS3-F1
#
_cell.length_a   1.000
_cell.length_b   1.000
_cell.length_c   1.000
_cell.angle_alpha   90.00
_cell.angle_beta   90.00
_cell.angle_gamma   90.00
#
_symmetry.space_group_name_H-M   'P 1'
#
loop_
_entity.id
_entity.type
_entity.pdbx_description
1 polymer ?
#
loop_
_entity_poly.entity_id
_entity_poly.type
_entity_poly.pdbx_seq_one_letter_code
_entity_poly.pdbx_strand_id
1 'polypeptide(L)'
;MEFCIKSICGGNSNDILINLELTFSHIYTSTTISIINTLDEEFTNESFGIRDITIFTEQSICGDQVVQENEDCDDGNLIPFDGCFSCQFSCIEGCEICEKGQCLLCRQGWIFQREISYCQRVDTTVPSIQSKFKENLFEGEILNGCQHECKICIQSVCYQCQLEHTLIFGQCYILAEITWEECNSNCLVCRNGLCFKCQQNYQIFDNKCVGICGDQIVQDNEDCDDGNNIELDGCFNCLYSCPRDCNYCEKGICQDLCQKGYYFNNNSCATICGDSIIAGTEQCEDENTIEYDGCYQCQYSCPLYCNDCLNGQCYDCDSGFILSQNICINICGDGLLSILEQCDDGNQINGDGCSKTCELESNYICNLDGQCAYVEYPIPIIEYYQQINQFQYVKMTFSQKVQQKQNLDYKDTIKLRIIDLDQDLFQIIILENQPVQCQIQNVEYIFQIEILTNRLNHPILEVILTEQLYNENQAPLLDLVNYIQLNQPNYISEGEKMISKSIQKVNEYSINALFTVQAVLFLVGNFDSFQIILDALQNQ
;
A
#
# COMPACT_ATOMS: atom_id res chain seq x y z
N MET A 1 -35.07 -30.08 19.40
CA MET A 1 -36.32 -29.72 20.11
C MET A 1 -37.46 -29.79 19.10
N GLU A 2 -38.56 -30.47 19.39
CA GLU A 2 -39.75 -30.49 18.53
C GLU A 2 -40.81 -29.51 19.06
N PHE A 3 -41.37 -28.69 18.18
CA PHE A 3 -42.47 -27.77 18.50
C PHE A 3 -43.66 -28.08 17.59
N CYS A 4 -44.85 -28.23 18.17
CA CYS A 4 -46.11 -28.42 17.45
C CYS A 4 -46.92 -27.11 17.45
N ILE A 5 -47.22 -26.58 16.27
CA ILE A 5 -48.10 -25.41 16.10
C ILE A 5 -49.45 -25.90 15.57
N LYS A 6 -50.53 -25.74 16.35
CA LYS A 6 -51.90 -26.04 15.91
C LYS A 6 -52.45 -24.84 15.14
N SER A 7 -52.87 -25.03 13.89
CA SER A 7 -53.44 -23.96 13.06
C SER A 7 -54.80 -23.49 13.57
N ILE A 8 -55.09 -22.19 13.35
CA ILE A 8 -56.39 -21.56 13.58
C ILE A 8 -57.13 -21.58 12.24
N CYS A 9 -58.24 -22.32 12.15
CA CYS A 9 -59.08 -22.29 10.96
C CYS A 9 -59.97 -21.04 10.93
N GLY A 10 -59.93 -20.30 9.82
CA GLY A 10 -60.96 -19.35 9.41
C GLY A 10 -60.66 -17.89 9.70
N GLY A 11 -60.23 -17.16 8.67
CA GLY A 11 -60.20 -15.70 8.67
C GLY A 11 -59.57 -15.12 7.42
N ASN A 12 -60.35 -14.38 6.63
CA ASN A 12 -59.83 -13.52 5.57
C ASN A 12 -58.97 -12.40 6.19
N SER A 13 -57.66 -12.53 6.15
CA SER A 13 -56.70 -11.40 6.18
C SER A 13 -55.27 -11.93 6.19
N ASN A 14 -54.47 -11.48 5.22
CA ASN A 14 -53.01 -11.33 5.23
C ASN A 14 -52.20 -12.38 6.02
N ASP A 15 -51.47 -13.23 5.28
CA ASP A 15 -50.27 -13.98 5.67
C ASP A 15 -49.90 -13.86 7.16
N ILE A 16 -50.32 -14.85 7.96
CA ILE A 16 -49.94 -14.95 9.37
C ILE A 16 -48.44 -15.27 9.41
N LEU A 17 -47.61 -14.26 9.67
CA LEU A 17 -46.18 -14.40 9.92
C LEU A 17 -45.96 -14.76 11.40
N ILE A 18 -45.28 -15.88 11.65
CA ILE A 18 -44.87 -16.30 12.99
C ILE A 18 -43.35 -16.15 13.06
N ASN A 19 -42.87 -15.28 13.95
CA ASN A 19 -41.44 -15.11 14.20
C ASN A 19 -40.99 -16.07 15.32
N LEU A 20 -39.96 -16.86 15.04
CA LEU A 20 -39.35 -17.80 15.98
C LEU A 20 -37.87 -17.42 16.13
N GLU A 21 -37.44 -17.17 17.36
CA GLU A 21 -36.04 -16.86 17.70
C GLU A 21 -35.46 -18.00 18.55
N LEU A 22 -34.31 -18.53 18.13
CA LEU A 22 -33.63 -19.65 18.77
C LEU A 22 -32.15 -19.32 18.97
N THR A 23 -31.64 -19.43 20.19
CA THR A 23 -30.24 -19.15 20.54
C THR A 23 -29.61 -20.38 21.17
N PHE A 24 -28.43 -20.78 20.70
CA PHE A 24 -27.64 -21.88 21.28
C PHE A 24 -26.14 -21.64 21.06
N SER A 25 -25.30 -22.09 21.98
CA SER A 25 -23.84 -21.99 21.87
C SER A 25 -23.27 -23.20 21.13
N HIS A 26 -22.30 -22.98 20.23
CA HIS A 26 -21.58 -24.05 19.53
C HIS A 26 -20.07 -23.91 19.70
N ILE A 27 -19.35 -25.04 19.64
CA ILE A 27 -17.87 -25.12 19.75
C ILE A 27 -17.23 -25.69 18.49
N TYR A 28 -18.04 -26.10 17.52
CA TYR A 28 -17.59 -26.65 16.24
C TYR A 28 -17.71 -25.62 15.13
N THR A 29 -16.88 -25.74 14.10
CA THR A 29 -16.83 -24.84 12.94
C THR A 29 -18.03 -24.96 12.00
N SER A 30 -18.90 -25.96 12.18
CA SER A 30 -20.16 -26.11 11.44
C SER A 30 -21.29 -26.63 12.34
N THR A 31 -22.52 -26.18 12.07
CA THR A 31 -23.76 -26.66 12.72
C THR A 31 -24.85 -26.82 11.67
N THR A 32 -25.61 -27.91 11.75
CA THR A 32 -26.75 -28.18 10.86
C THR A 32 -28.07 -27.95 11.59
N ILE A 33 -28.91 -27.05 11.06
CA ILE A 33 -30.28 -26.83 11.55
C ILE A 33 -31.24 -27.48 10.55
N SER A 34 -32.05 -28.44 11.00
CA SER A 34 -33.05 -29.10 10.17
C SER A 34 -34.47 -28.74 10.64
N ILE A 35 -35.28 -28.20 9.73
CA ILE A 35 -36.68 -27.88 9.99
C ILE A 35 -37.53 -28.90 9.25
N ILE A 36 -38.25 -29.74 9.99
CA ILE A 36 -39.08 -30.82 9.43
C ILE A 36 -40.54 -30.38 9.56
N ASN A 37 -41.23 -30.24 8.43
CA ASN A 37 -42.66 -29.96 8.40
C ASN A 37 -43.45 -31.28 8.32
N THR A 38 -44.39 -31.48 9.25
CA THR A 38 -45.34 -32.60 9.20
C THR A 38 -46.75 -32.01 9.10
N LEU A 39 -47.38 -32.19 7.93
CA LEU A 39 -48.78 -31.80 7.72
C LEU A 39 -49.67 -32.95 8.16
N ASP A 40 -50.66 -32.67 9.02
CA ASP A 40 -51.70 -33.64 9.37
C ASP A 40 -52.53 -33.98 8.12
N GLU A 41 -52.79 -35.27 7.87
CA GLU A 41 -53.28 -35.83 6.61
C GLU A 41 -54.66 -35.31 6.12
N GLU A 42 -55.36 -34.49 6.91
CA GLU A 42 -56.70 -33.98 6.58
C GLU A 42 -56.73 -32.66 5.79
N PHE A 43 -55.60 -31.98 5.57
CA PHE A 43 -55.54 -30.69 4.87
C PHE A 43 -54.64 -30.74 3.63
N THR A 44 -55.22 -31.00 2.45
CA THR A 44 -54.46 -31.24 1.21
C THR A 44 -54.04 -29.99 0.43
N ASN A 45 -54.40 -28.78 0.87
CA ASN A 45 -54.20 -27.54 0.10
C ASN A 45 -53.56 -26.37 0.89
N GLU A 46 -52.99 -26.59 2.07
CA GLU A 46 -52.29 -25.55 2.82
C GLU A 46 -50.77 -25.70 2.67
N SER A 47 -50.13 -24.74 2.02
CA SER A 47 -48.67 -24.66 1.89
C SER A 47 -48.11 -23.74 2.99
N PHE A 48 -47.38 -24.30 3.95
CA PHE A 48 -46.52 -23.51 4.84
C PHE A 48 -45.11 -23.48 4.26
N GLY A 49 -44.54 -22.28 4.12
CA GLY A 49 -43.20 -22.05 3.63
C GLY A 49 -42.44 -21.13 4.58
N ILE A 50 -41.12 -21.31 4.66
CA ILE A 50 -40.27 -20.37 5.37
C ILE A 50 -40.02 -19.20 4.42
N ARG A 51 -40.44 -18.00 4.83
CA ARG A 51 -40.27 -16.81 4.01
C ARG A 51 -38.84 -16.28 4.09
N ASP A 52 -38.35 -16.10 5.31
CA ASP A 52 -37.02 -15.58 5.59
C ASP A 52 -36.38 -16.38 6.75
N ILE A 53 -35.10 -16.69 6.61
CA ILE A 53 -34.26 -17.21 7.68
C ILE A 53 -33.10 -16.24 7.81
N THR A 54 -32.84 -15.78 9.03
CA THR A 54 -31.64 -14.99 9.32
C THR A 54 -30.88 -15.67 10.44
N ILE A 55 -29.63 -16.00 10.16
CA ILE A 55 -28.71 -16.60 11.10
C ILE A 55 -27.68 -15.52 11.43
N PHE A 56 -27.57 -15.18 12.70
CA PHE A 56 -26.55 -14.26 13.19
C PHE A 56 -25.55 -15.05 14.03
N THR A 57 -24.29 -14.99 13.63
CA THR A 57 -23.16 -15.34 14.49
C THR A 57 -22.56 -14.01 14.93
N GLU A 58 -22.33 -13.80 16.22
CA GLU A 58 -21.50 -12.67 16.64
C GLU A 58 -20.06 -12.97 16.20
N GLN A 59 -19.70 -12.48 15.02
CA GLN A 59 -18.34 -12.40 14.52
C GLN A 59 -17.84 -10.97 14.66
N SER A 60 -16.52 -10.85 14.77
CA SER A 60 -15.77 -9.62 14.94
C SER A 60 -16.11 -8.56 13.89
N ILE A 61 -16.12 -7.29 14.31
CA ILE A 61 -16.59 -6.16 13.49
C ILE A 61 -15.39 -5.44 12.90
N CYS A 62 -15.19 -5.64 11.60
CA CYS A 62 -14.12 -4.96 10.90
C CYS A 62 -14.37 -3.47 10.65
N GLY A 63 -13.36 -2.65 10.89
CA GLY A 63 -13.35 -1.20 10.69
C GLY A 63 -13.73 -0.42 11.95
N ASP A 64 -13.64 -1.00 13.14
CA ASP A 64 -13.97 -0.35 14.41
C ASP A 64 -12.72 0.14 15.19
N GLN A 65 -11.54 0.02 14.58
CA GLN A 65 -10.21 0.35 15.11
C GLN A 65 -9.73 -0.57 16.24
N VAL A 66 -10.35 -1.73 16.44
CA VAL A 66 -9.96 -2.69 17.48
C VAL A 66 -9.74 -4.05 16.84
N VAL A 67 -8.48 -4.48 16.75
CA VAL A 67 -8.14 -5.83 16.26
C VAL A 67 -8.60 -6.90 17.26
N GLN A 68 -9.58 -7.71 16.87
CA GLN A 68 -10.15 -8.81 17.66
C GLN A 68 -9.51 -10.16 17.31
N GLU A 69 -9.76 -11.23 18.10
CA GLU A 69 -9.10 -12.55 17.92
C GLU A 69 -9.29 -13.22 16.55
N ASN A 70 -10.22 -12.74 15.70
CA ASN A 70 -10.46 -13.22 14.34
C ASN A 70 -10.10 -12.19 13.25
N GLU A 71 -9.31 -11.17 13.58
CA GLU A 71 -8.90 -10.11 12.66
C GLU A 71 -7.38 -10.03 12.58
N ASP A 72 -6.82 -10.05 11.37
CA ASP A 72 -5.38 -9.89 11.18
C ASP A 72 -4.98 -8.40 11.25
N CYS A 73 -5.90 -7.49 10.93
CA CYS A 73 -5.76 -6.04 11.00
C CYS A 73 -7.13 -5.34 11.10
N ASP A 74 -7.16 -4.10 11.59
CA ASP A 74 -8.31 -3.19 11.54
C ASP A 74 -7.79 -1.74 11.45
N ASP A 75 -8.12 -1.03 10.38
CA ASP A 75 -7.67 0.34 10.12
C ASP A 75 -8.79 1.39 10.25
N GLY A 76 -9.92 1.01 10.86
CA GLY A 76 -11.07 1.88 11.10
C GLY A 76 -11.92 2.17 9.87
N ASN A 77 -11.71 1.47 8.76
CA ASN A 77 -12.50 1.64 7.54
C ASN A 77 -12.66 0.32 6.75
N LEU A 78 -13.28 0.37 5.56
CA LEU A 78 -13.53 -0.81 4.69
C LEU A 78 -13.09 -0.54 3.23
N ILE A 79 -12.11 0.33 3.04
CA ILE A 79 -11.58 0.73 1.74
C ILE A 79 -10.59 -0.35 1.30
N PRO A 80 -10.69 -0.87 0.07
CA PRO A 80 -9.72 -1.83 -0.43
C PRO A 80 -8.41 -1.13 -0.86
N PHE A 81 -7.29 -1.86 -0.72
CA PHE A 81 -5.95 -1.46 -1.19
C PHE A 81 -5.32 -0.25 -0.49
N ASP A 82 -5.55 -0.12 0.82
CA ASP A 82 -4.94 0.87 1.71
C ASP A 82 -4.11 0.25 2.85
N GLY A 83 -4.04 -1.08 2.93
CA GLY A 83 -3.26 -1.81 3.92
C GLY A 83 -4.08 -2.86 4.68
N CYS A 84 -5.39 -2.67 4.83
CA CYS A 84 -6.26 -3.59 5.55
C CYS A 84 -7.65 -3.66 4.91
N PHE A 85 -8.07 -4.83 4.44
CA PHE A 85 -9.38 -4.98 3.82
C PHE A 85 -10.06 -6.25 4.31
N SER A 86 -11.33 -6.13 4.73
CA SER A 86 -12.09 -7.26 5.32
C SER A 86 -11.35 -7.93 6.49
N CYS A 87 -10.63 -7.14 7.27
CA CYS A 87 -9.86 -7.54 8.45
C CYS A 87 -8.75 -8.55 8.17
N GLN A 88 -8.27 -8.51 6.94
CA GLN A 88 -7.08 -9.19 6.48
C GLN A 88 -6.13 -8.17 5.87
N PHE A 89 -4.83 -8.37 6.09
CA PHE A 89 -3.82 -7.51 5.49
C PHE A 89 -3.94 -7.54 3.97
N SER A 90 -4.03 -6.37 3.35
CA SER A 90 -4.16 -6.22 1.91
C SER A 90 -3.13 -5.24 1.38
N CYS A 91 -2.54 -5.52 0.21
CA CYS A 91 -1.52 -4.65 -0.35
C CYS A 91 -2.09 -3.31 -0.79
N ILE A 92 -1.35 -2.23 -0.54
CA ILE A 92 -1.68 -0.88 -1.02
C ILE A 92 -1.70 -0.83 -2.57
N GLU A 93 -2.56 0.02 -3.14
CA GLU A 93 -2.67 0.18 -4.60
C GLU A 93 -1.31 0.48 -5.25
N GLY A 94 -1.02 -0.18 -6.37
CA GLY A 94 0.26 -0.04 -7.09
C GLY A 94 1.42 -0.81 -6.47
N CYS A 95 1.19 -1.58 -5.40
CA CYS A 95 2.18 -2.46 -4.80
C CYS A 95 2.29 -3.82 -5.51
N GLU A 96 3.52 -4.28 -5.72
CA GLU A 96 3.86 -5.58 -6.32
C GLU A 96 4.18 -6.62 -5.25
N ILE A 97 4.90 -6.22 -4.18
CA ILE A 97 5.22 -7.07 -3.04
C ILE A 97 4.87 -6.31 -1.77
N CYS A 98 4.01 -6.87 -0.93
CA CYS A 98 3.68 -6.31 0.38
C CYS A 98 3.76 -7.36 1.49
N GLU A 99 4.00 -6.92 2.73
CA GLU A 99 3.97 -7.76 3.92
C GLU A 99 3.13 -7.05 4.99
N LYS A 100 2.13 -7.75 5.54
CA LYS A 100 1.18 -7.20 6.54
C LYS A 100 0.62 -5.81 6.16
N GLY A 101 0.21 -5.66 4.89
CA GLY A 101 -0.39 -4.42 4.38
C GLY A 101 0.61 -3.32 4.00
N GLN A 102 1.89 -3.46 4.35
CA GLN A 102 2.92 -2.48 4.01
C GLN A 102 3.60 -2.83 2.69
N CYS A 103 3.69 -1.85 1.79
CA CYS A 103 4.30 -2.07 0.49
C CYS A 103 5.83 -2.11 0.59
N LEU A 104 6.43 -3.20 0.10
CA LEU A 104 7.88 -3.43 0.04
C LEU A 104 8.44 -3.11 -1.35
N LEU A 105 7.64 -3.28 -2.41
CA LEU A 105 8.03 -3.01 -3.79
C LEU A 105 6.84 -2.53 -4.62
N CYS A 106 6.99 -1.40 -5.33
CA CYS A 106 5.96 -0.90 -6.25
C CYS A 106 6.02 -1.58 -7.61
N ARG A 107 4.86 -1.73 -8.25
CA ARG A 107 4.71 -2.18 -9.64
C ARG A 107 5.42 -1.23 -10.60
N GLN A 108 5.84 -1.76 -11.74
CA GLN A 108 6.47 -0.99 -12.82
C GLN A 108 5.59 0.22 -13.22
N GLY A 109 6.18 1.43 -13.23
CA GLY A 109 5.45 2.68 -13.49
C GLY A 109 4.89 3.39 -12.24
N TRP A 110 5.18 2.87 -11.04
CA TRP A 110 4.81 3.49 -9.76
C TRP A 110 6.07 3.79 -8.92
N ILE A 111 6.07 4.92 -8.20
CA ILE A 111 7.19 5.36 -7.35
C ILE A 111 6.81 5.16 -5.88
N PHE A 112 7.69 4.50 -5.12
CA PHE A 112 7.53 4.29 -3.69
C PHE A 112 7.82 5.57 -2.90
N GLN A 113 6.84 6.03 -2.13
CA GLN A 113 6.98 7.19 -1.26
C GLN A 113 7.18 6.76 0.19
N ARG A 114 8.39 6.96 0.69
CA ARG A 114 8.84 6.47 2.01
C ARG A 114 8.15 7.12 3.19
N GLU A 115 7.54 8.30 3.02
CA GLU A 115 6.92 9.05 4.12
C GLU A 115 5.54 8.50 4.51
N ILE A 116 4.89 7.76 3.63
CA ILE A 116 3.52 7.25 3.84
C ILE A 116 3.32 5.81 3.32
N SER A 117 4.41 5.07 3.08
CA SER A 117 4.43 3.65 2.69
C SER A 117 3.52 3.25 1.50
N TYR A 118 3.24 4.19 0.58
CA TYR A 118 2.37 3.98 -0.59
C TYR A 118 3.14 4.08 -1.91
N CYS A 119 2.56 3.52 -2.96
CA CYS A 119 3.03 3.64 -4.33
C CYS A 119 2.21 4.69 -5.07
N GLN A 120 2.86 5.61 -5.78
CA GLN A 120 2.19 6.62 -6.61
C GLN A 120 2.42 6.35 -8.09
N ARG A 121 1.35 6.34 -8.91
CA ARG A 121 1.44 6.13 -10.36
C ARG A 121 2.16 7.29 -11.03
N VAL A 122 3.16 6.97 -11.86
CA VAL A 122 3.81 7.92 -12.75
C VAL A 122 3.04 7.90 -14.07
N ASP A 123 2.31 8.97 -14.38
CA ASP A 123 1.65 9.10 -15.68
C ASP A 123 2.72 9.28 -16.77
N THR A 124 3.14 8.16 -17.36
CA THR A 124 4.01 8.13 -18.53
C THR A 124 3.18 8.29 -19.80
N THR A 125 2.88 9.53 -20.18
CA THR A 125 2.73 9.88 -21.59
C THR A 125 3.92 10.71 -22.03
N VAL A 126 5.03 10.04 -22.38
CA VAL A 126 5.98 10.62 -23.35
C VAL A 126 6.57 9.50 -24.21
N PRO A 127 6.35 9.47 -25.54
CA PRO A 127 7.15 8.67 -26.46
C PRO A 127 8.54 9.28 -26.64
N SER A 128 9.54 8.41 -26.69
CA SER A 128 10.98 8.70 -26.85
C SER A 128 11.36 9.55 -28.07
N ILE A 129 12.49 10.28 -27.97
CA ILE A 129 13.18 11.07 -29.03
C ILE A 129 12.48 12.41 -29.33
N GLN A 130 13.03 13.61 -29.08
CA GLN A 130 14.29 14.06 -28.49
C GLN A 130 14.03 15.47 -27.92
N SER A 131 13.68 15.59 -26.63
CA SER A 131 13.46 16.89 -25.97
C SER A 131 14.52 17.14 -24.91
N LYS A 132 15.61 17.81 -25.33
CA LYS A 132 16.55 18.47 -24.43
C LYS A 132 16.40 19.98 -24.63
N PHE A 133 15.95 20.64 -23.55
CA PHE A 133 16.19 22.05 -23.18
C PHE A 133 15.64 23.12 -24.14
N LYS A 134 14.72 24.00 -23.75
CA LYS A 134 14.47 24.69 -22.47
C LYS A 134 13.06 25.24 -22.56
N GLU A 135 12.33 25.27 -21.45
CA GLU A 135 11.66 26.52 -21.09
C GLU A 135 11.48 26.61 -19.58
N ASN A 136 11.96 27.74 -19.07
CA ASN A 136 12.04 28.07 -17.66
C ASN A 136 10.62 28.28 -17.12
N LEU A 137 10.27 27.61 -16.04
CA LEU A 137 9.35 28.17 -15.06
C LEU A 137 10.10 28.22 -13.73
N PHE A 138 10.52 29.44 -13.43
CA PHE A 138 10.93 29.89 -12.12
C PHE A 138 9.89 29.45 -11.10
N GLU A 139 10.34 28.78 -10.04
CA GLU A 139 9.73 28.91 -8.73
C GLU A 139 9.64 30.41 -8.40
N GLY A 140 8.46 30.98 -8.57
CA GLY A 140 8.05 32.22 -7.94
C GLY A 140 7.04 31.85 -6.87
N GLU A 141 7.45 31.97 -5.60
CA GLU A 141 6.62 31.79 -4.41
C GLU A 141 5.21 32.38 -4.60
N ILE A 142 4.18 31.57 -4.33
CA ILE A 142 2.81 32.08 -4.15
C ILE A 142 2.79 32.84 -2.82
N LEU A 143 3.18 34.12 -2.84
CA LEU A 143 2.98 34.99 -1.68
C LEU A 143 1.50 35.42 -1.64
N ASN A 144 0.76 34.96 -0.64
CA ASN A 144 -0.64 35.36 -0.36
C ASN A 144 -1.67 35.06 -1.47
N GLY A 145 -1.53 33.94 -2.19
CA GLY A 145 -2.62 33.32 -2.94
C GLY A 145 -3.03 33.99 -4.27
N CYS A 146 -2.12 34.68 -4.99
CA CYS A 146 -2.37 35.22 -6.33
C CYS A 146 -1.28 34.83 -7.34
N GLN A 147 -1.62 34.87 -8.63
CA GLN A 147 -0.73 34.64 -9.77
C GLN A 147 0.45 35.63 -9.80
N HIS A 148 1.63 35.19 -10.25
CA HIS A 148 2.85 36.01 -10.31
C HIS A 148 2.72 37.17 -11.31
N GLU A 149 1.93 36.98 -12.36
CA GLU A 149 1.64 37.93 -13.44
C GLU A 149 0.59 38.98 -13.02
N CYS A 150 0.07 38.89 -11.78
CA CYS A 150 -0.86 39.85 -11.22
C CYS A 150 -0.13 41.04 -10.58
N LYS A 151 -0.42 42.26 -11.06
CA LYS A 151 0.16 43.50 -10.53
C LYS A 151 -0.57 44.00 -9.27
N ILE A 152 -1.87 43.77 -9.15
CA ILE A 152 -2.67 44.17 -7.98
C ILE A 152 -3.55 42.99 -7.55
N CYS A 153 -3.21 42.38 -6.42
CA CYS A 153 -3.93 41.25 -5.81
C CYS A 153 -4.60 41.66 -4.50
N ILE A 154 -5.87 41.29 -4.32
CA ILE A 154 -6.59 41.44 -3.03
C ILE A 154 -7.39 40.15 -2.80
N GLN A 155 -7.17 39.47 -1.67
CA GLN A 155 -7.89 38.25 -1.27
C GLN A 155 -7.96 37.19 -2.38
N SER A 156 -6.81 36.85 -2.97
CA SER A 156 -6.68 35.83 -4.02
C SER A 156 -7.36 36.14 -5.37
N VAL A 157 -7.79 37.38 -5.60
CA VAL A 157 -8.35 37.84 -6.88
C VAL A 157 -7.46 38.93 -7.48
N CYS A 158 -7.10 38.78 -8.75
CA CYS A 158 -6.34 39.78 -9.47
C CYS A 158 -7.24 40.89 -10.02
N TYR A 159 -6.84 42.14 -9.83
CA TYR A 159 -7.56 43.32 -10.32
C TYR A 159 -6.80 44.04 -11.45
N GLN A 160 -5.52 43.74 -11.63
CA GLN A 160 -4.72 44.33 -12.70
C GLN A 160 -3.55 43.42 -13.07
N CYS A 161 -3.39 43.12 -14.36
CA CYS A 161 -2.31 42.28 -14.88
C CYS A 161 -1.05 43.08 -15.22
N GLN A 162 0.08 42.39 -15.29
CA GLN A 162 1.31 42.89 -15.92
C GLN A 162 1.12 43.04 -17.45
N LEU A 163 2.03 43.75 -18.13
CA LEU A 163 1.92 44.02 -19.58
C LEU A 163 1.87 42.71 -20.40
N GLU A 164 1.11 42.72 -21.50
CA GLU A 164 0.81 41.57 -22.40
C GLU A 164 -0.16 40.50 -21.86
N HIS A 165 -0.71 40.70 -20.66
CA HIS A 165 -1.72 39.82 -20.07
C HIS A 165 -3.07 40.55 -19.90
N THR A 166 -4.17 39.84 -20.11
CA THR A 166 -5.54 40.34 -20.04
C THR A 166 -6.26 39.76 -18.83
N LEU A 167 -6.93 40.62 -18.06
CA LEU A 167 -7.66 40.21 -16.87
C LEU A 167 -9.01 39.60 -17.25
N ILE A 168 -9.23 38.34 -16.92
CA ILE A 168 -10.47 37.61 -17.15
C ILE A 168 -10.86 36.91 -15.84
N PHE A 169 -12.04 37.24 -15.29
CA PHE A 169 -12.59 36.67 -14.05
C PHE A 169 -11.62 36.62 -12.86
N GLY A 170 -10.78 37.65 -12.70
CA GLY A 170 -9.87 37.74 -11.56
C GLY A 170 -8.53 37.03 -11.74
N GLN A 171 -8.22 36.56 -12.96
CA GLN A 171 -6.96 35.92 -13.34
C GLN A 171 -6.44 36.50 -14.66
N CYS A 172 -5.13 36.44 -14.88
CA CYS A 172 -4.45 37.08 -16.01
C CYS A 172 -4.05 36.06 -17.08
N TYR A 173 -4.40 36.30 -18.35
CA TYR A 173 -4.16 35.39 -19.49
C TYR A 173 -3.45 36.10 -20.66
N ILE A 174 -2.58 35.40 -21.40
CA ILE A 174 -2.00 35.91 -22.64
C ILE A 174 -2.99 35.67 -23.80
N LEU A 175 -3.36 36.74 -24.52
CA LEU A 175 -4.21 36.66 -25.71
C LEU A 175 -3.36 36.40 -26.95
N ALA A 176 -3.02 35.14 -27.19
CA ALA A 176 -2.48 34.69 -28.47
C ALA A 176 -3.17 33.39 -28.89
N GLU A 177 -4.50 33.42 -29.04
CA GLU A 177 -5.28 32.43 -29.80
C GLU A 177 -6.77 32.83 -29.86
N ILE A 178 -7.07 33.94 -30.54
CA ILE A 178 -8.43 34.15 -31.08
C ILE A 178 -8.29 34.81 -32.46
N THR A 179 -8.26 34.01 -33.53
CA THR A 179 -8.61 34.51 -34.87
C THR A 179 -9.27 33.46 -35.76
N TRP A 180 -10.51 33.81 -36.17
CA TRP A 180 -11.16 33.60 -37.48
C TRP A 180 -11.79 32.23 -37.82
N GLU A 181 -13.07 32.30 -38.18
CA GLU A 181 -13.91 31.26 -38.81
C GLU A 181 -13.14 30.43 -39.86
N GLU A 182 -12.94 29.15 -39.58
CA GLU A 182 -12.17 28.25 -40.43
C GLU A 182 -13.06 27.51 -41.44
N CYS A 183 -12.64 27.52 -42.71
CA CYS A 183 -13.06 26.50 -43.68
C CYS A 183 -12.40 25.15 -43.32
N ASN A 184 -13.05 24.03 -43.65
CA ASN A 184 -12.50 22.68 -43.49
C ASN A 184 -11.09 22.57 -44.15
N SER A 185 -10.14 21.89 -43.49
CA SER A 185 -8.73 21.70 -43.89
C SER A 185 -8.57 21.11 -45.30
N ASN A 186 -9.58 20.38 -45.78
CA ASN A 186 -9.59 19.72 -47.09
C ASN A 186 -10.05 20.63 -48.25
N CYS A 187 -10.18 21.94 -48.00
CA CYS A 187 -10.55 22.96 -48.99
C CYS A 187 -9.31 23.64 -49.62
N LEU A 188 -9.12 23.51 -50.93
CA LEU A 188 -8.05 24.19 -51.69
C LEU A 188 -8.35 25.67 -51.97
N VAL A 189 -9.63 26.06 -52.09
CA VAL A 189 -10.03 27.45 -52.37
C VAL A 189 -11.20 27.84 -51.47
N CYS A 190 -10.91 28.57 -50.39
CA CYS A 190 -11.88 29.06 -49.42
C CYS A 190 -12.07 30.60 -49.53
N ARG A 191 -13.31 31.07 -49.43
CA ARG A 191 -13.63 32.50 -49.21
C ARG A 191 -14.82 32.62 -48.26
N ASN A 192 -14.67 33.37 -47.17
CA ASN A 192 -15.72 33.65 -46.17
C ASN A 192 -16.43 32.39 -45.64
N GLY A 193 -15.68 31.34 -45.26
CA GLY A 193 -16.26 30.10 -44.72
C GLY A 193 -16.87 29.14 -45.75
N LEU A 194 -16.87 29.50 -47.04
CA LEU A 194 -17.38 28.67 -48.13
C LEU A 194 -16.24 28.10 -48.98
N CYS A 195 -16.28 26.79 -49.22
CA CYS A 195 -15.31 26.11 -50.06
C CYS A 195 -15.75 26.02 -51.52
N PHE A 196 -14.87 26.43 -52.43
CA PHE A 196 -15.09 26.44 -53.88
C PHE A 196 -14.28 25.39 -54.63
N LYS A 197 -13.30 24.75 -53.97
CA LYS A 197 -12.50 23.66 -54.55
C LYS A 197 -11.93 22.79 -53.44
N CYS A 198 -12.12 21.47 -53.54
CA CYS A 198 -11.60 20.50 -52.56
C CYS A 198 -10.29 19.86 -53.02
N GLN A 199 -9.58 19.25 -52.07
CA GLN A 199 -8.45 18.36 -52.34
C GLN A 199 -8.90 17.09 -53.08
N GLN A 200 -7.93 16.30 -53.56
CA GLN A 200 -8.23 15.05 -54.28
C GLN A 200 -8.95 14.06 -53.35
N ASN A 201 -9.96 13.36 -53.87
CA ASN A 201 -10.86 12.44 -53.15
C ASN A 201 -11.89 13.10 -52.21
N TYR A 202 -12.11 14.41 -52.34
CA TYR A 202 -13.17 15.15 -51.66
C TYR A 202 -14.11 15.82 -52.68
N GLN A 203 -15.40 15.86 -52.36
CA GLN A 203 -16.44 16.56 -53.13
C GLN A 203 -17.04 17.73 -52.36
N ILE A 204 -17.54 18.73 -53.08
CA ILE A 204 -18.21 19.88 -52.48
C ILE A 204 -19.67 19.49 -52.20
N PHE A 205 -20.05 19.45 -50.93
CA PHE A 205 -21.43 19.30 -50.48
C PHE A 205 -21.76 20.40 -49.47
N ASP A 206 -22.85 21.13 -49.69
CA ASP A 206 -23.24 22.31 -48.90
C ASP A 206 -22.10 23.31 -48.61
N ASN A 207 -21.34 23.65 -49.66
CA ASN A 207 -20.19 24.55 -49.61
C ASN A 207 -19.06 24.10 -48.65
N LYS A 208 -19.02 22.83 -48.27
CA LYS A 208 -17.94 22.18 -47.51
C LYS A 208 -17.38 21.00 -48.30
N CYS A 209 -16.14 20.64 -48.02
CA CYS A 209 -15.54 19.43 -48.56
C CYS A 209 -15.89 18.23 -47.68
N VAL A 210 -16.50 17.22 -48.29
CA VAL A 210 -16.80 15.91 -47.67
C VAL A 210 -16.12 14.81 -48.50
N GLY A 211 -15.82 13.68 -47.87
CA GLY A 211 -15.25 12.51 -48.57
C GLY A 211 -16.17 12.01 -49.69
N ILE A 212 -15.59 11.30 -50.66
CA ILE A 212 -16.34 10.70 -51.75
C ILE A 212 -16.68 9.26 -51.37
N CYS A 213 -17.94 9.05 -51.00
CA CYS A 213 -18.39 7.73 -50.64
C CYS A 213 -18.35 6.71 -51.78
N GLY A 214 -17.72 5.57 -51.51
CA GLY A 214 -17.53 4.43 -52.41
C GLY A 214 -16.20 4.46 -53.17
N ASP A 215 -15.20 5.21 -52.71
CA ASP A 215 -13.88 5.31 -53.33
C ASP A 215 -12.79 4.43 -52.67
N GLN A 216 -13.19 3.61 -51.69
CA GLN A 216 -12.38 2.70 -50.87
C GLN A 216 -11.45 3.41 -49.87
N ILE A 217 -11.65 4.69 -49.57
CA ILE A 217 -10.79 5.46 -48.69
C ILE A 217 -11.62 6.16 -47.62
N VAL A 218 -11.58 5.67 -46.38
CA VAL A 218 -12.25 6.33 -45.24
C VAL A 218 -11.54 7.62 -44.84
N GLN A 219 -12.24 8.75 -44.88
CA GLN A 219 -11.73 10.10 -44.57
C GLN A 219 -12.49 10.78 -43.41
N ASP A 220 -12.06 11.98 -42.97
CA ASP A 220 -12.49 12.67 -41.74
C ASP A 220 -14.00 12.95 -41.58
N ASN A 221 -14.83 12.63 -42.58
CA ASN A 221 -16.31 12.77 -42.57
C ASN A 221 -17.05 11.50 -43.03
N GLU A 222 -16.39 10.34 -43.01
CA GLU A 222 -16.94 9.04 -43.39
C GLU A 222 -16.72 8.05 -42.24
N ASP A 223 -17.76 7.35 -41.82
CA ASP A 223 -17.63 6.30 -40.80
C ASP A 223 -17.11 4.98 -41.43
N CYS A 224 -17.36 4.78 -42.72
CA CYS A 224 -16.93 3.62 -43.51
C CYS A 224 -16.87 3.94 -45.01
N ASP A 225 -16.17 3.11 -45.79
CA ASP A 225 -16.20 3.09 -47.25
C ASP A 225 -15.84 1.68 -47.74
N ASP A 226 -16.75 1.00 -48.42
CA ASP A 226 -16.58 -0.37 -48.94
C ASP A 226 -16.43 -0.41 -50.47
N GLY A 227 -16.13 0.73 -51.10
CA GLY A 227 -15.95 0.85 -52.55
C GLY A 227 -17.24 0.80 -53.35
N ASN A 228 -18.40 0.85 -52.69
CA ASN A 228 -19.68 0.94 -53.34
C ASN A 228 -20.67 1.81 -52.53
N ASN A 229 -21.96 1.78 -52.88
CA ASN A 229 -23.00 2.57 -52.19
C ASN A 229 -24.32 1.79 -52.19
N ILE A 230 -24.24 0.50 -51.87
CA ILE A 230 -25.36 -0.44 -51.79
C ILE A 230 -25.92 -0.39 -50.37
N GLU A 231 -27.23 -0.61 -50.22
CA GLU A 231 -27.85 -0.65 -48.89
C GLU A 231 -27.60 -2.02 -48.23
N LEU A 232 -27.22 -2.02 -46.94
CA LEU A 232 -27.19 -3.17 -46.02
C LEU A 232 -26.06 -4.21 -46.24
N ASP A 233 -24.98 -3.84 -46.93
CA ASP A 233 -23.80 -4.70 -47.17
C ASP A 233 -22.59 -4.36 -46.29
N GLY A 234 -22.75 -3.43 -45.35
CA GLY A 234 -21.72 -3.01 -44.40
C GLY A 234 -21.56 -1.50 -44.35
N CYS A 235 -21.66 -0.81 -45.50
CA CYS A 235 -21.52 0.64 -45.59
C CYS A 235 -22.48 1.26 -46.60
N PHE A 236 -23.33 2.20 -46.15
CA PHE A 236 -24.24 2.91 -47.06
C PHE A 236 -24.23 4.41 -46.76
N ASN A 237 -24.03 5.24 -47.80
CA ASN A 237 -23.83 6.69 -47.64
C ASN A 237 -22.75 7.04 -46.61
N CYS A 238 -21.72 6.20 -46.53
CA CYS A 238 -20.56 6.37 -45.65
C CYS A 238 -20.91 6.40 -44.16
N LEU A 239 -22.03 5.75 -43.85
CA LEU A 239 -22.47 5.39 -42.52
C LEU A 239 -22.57 3.86 -42.46
N TYR A 240 -22.21 3.30 -41.31
CA TYR A 240 -22.32 1.86 -41.11
C TYR A 240 -23.76 1.38 -41.35
N SER A 241 -23.92 0.36 -42.19
CA SER A 241 -25.22 -0.16 -42.61
C SER A 241 -25.26 -1.68 -42.48
N CYS A 242 -26.13 -2.19 -41.60
CA CYS A 242 -26.14 -3.60 -41.23
C CYS A 242 -27.17 -4.42 -42.04
N PRO A 243 -26.90 -5.70 -42.34
CA PRO A 243 -27.85 -6.61 -42.96
C PRO A 243 -29.17 -6.75 -42.18
N ARG A 244 -30.31 -6.98 -42.87
CA ARG A 244 -31.65 -7.07 -42.24
C ARG A 244 -31.81 -8.16 -41.19
N ASP A 245 -31.02 -9.22 -41.25
CA ASP A 245 -31.13 -10.40 -40.38
C ASP A 245 -30.03 -10.46 -39.31
N CYS A 246 -29.41 -9.33 -38.97
CA CYS A 246 -28.38 -9.25 -37.93
C CYS A 246 -28.97 -8.87 -36.57
N ASN A 247 -28.78 -9.68 -35.52
CA ASN A 247 -29.29 -9.37 -34.18
C ASN A 247 -28.32 -8.48 -33.40
N TYR A 248 -27.01 -8.67 -33.61
CA TYR A 248 -25.97 -7.81 -33.01
C TYR A 248 -24.97 -7.33 -34.08
N CYS A 249 -25.04 -6.04 -34.40
CA CYS A 249 -24.19 -5.39 -35.39
C CYS A 249 -23.40 -4.26 -34.74
N GLU A 250 -22.08 -4.29 -34.90
CA GLU A 250 -21.18 -3.23 -34.45
C GLU A 250 -20.36 -2.74 -35.64
N LYS A 251 -20.46 -1.43 -35.94
CA LYS A 251 -19.73 -0.78 -37.06
C LYS A 251 -19.90 -1.48 -38.42
N GLY A 252 -21.12 -1.89 -38.77
CA GLY A 252 -21.44 -2.49 -40.07
C GLY A 252 -21.08 -3.97 -40.19
N ILE A 253 -20.46 -4.56 -39.16
CA ILE A 253 -20.09 -5.97 -39.12
C ILE A 253 -21.11 -6.73 -38.27
N CYS A 254 -21.70 -7.78 -38.85
CA CYS A 254 -22.58 -8.66 -38.10
C CYS A 254 -21.77 -9.65 -37.26
N GLN A 255 -21.98 -9.68 -35.96
CA GLN A 255 -21.21 -10.54 -35.05
C GLN A 255 -21.78 -11.97 -34.91
N ASP A 256 -22.96 -12.23 -35.47
CA ASP A 256 -23.66 -13.52 -35.41
C ASP A 256 -23.12 -14.58 -36.42
N LEU A 257 -21.86 -14.48 -36.86
CA LEU A 257 -21.29 -15.30 -37.93
C LEU A 257 -20.82 -16.71 -37.50
N CYS A 258 -20.67 -16.97 -36.19
CA CYS A 258 -20.07 -18.21 -35.68
C CYS A 258 -21.04 -19.03 -34.81
N GLN A 259 -20.87 -20.36 -34.81
CA GLN A 259 -21.66 -21.27 -33.97
C GLN A 259 -21.29 -21.10 -32.49
N LYS A 260 -22.15 -21.56 -31.57
CA LYS A 260 -21.85 -21.58 -30.12
C LYS A 260 -20.53 -22.35 -29.87
N GLY A 261 -19.61 -21.82 -29.06
CA GLY A 261 -18.24 -22.36 -28.92
C GLY A 261 -17.18 -21.63 -29.76
N TYR A 262 -17.57 -20.60 -30.53
CA TYR A 262 -16.67 -19.90 -31.44
C TYR A 262 -16.89 -18.39 -31.44
N TYR A 263 -15.80 -17.63 -31.59
CA TYR A 263 -15.81 -16.18 -31.81
C TYR A 263 -15.24 -15.83 -33.18
N PHE A 264 -15.72 -14.72 -33.75
CA PHE A 264 -15.26 -14.28 -35.07
C PHE A 264 -13.93 -13.54 -34.95
N ASN A 265 -12.90 -14.04 -35.63
CA ASN A 265 -11.56 -13.48 -35.65
C ASN A 265 -10.97 -13.56 -37.07
N ASN A 266 -10.57 -12.42 -37.65
CA ASN A 266 -9.90 -12.35 -38.96
C ASN A 266 -10.59 -13.14 -40.09
N ASN A 267 -11.90 -12.92 -40.31
CA ASN A 267 -12.68 -13.63 -41.34
C ASN A 267 -12.81 -15.16 -41.14
N SER A 268 -12.53 -15.67 -39.93
CA SER A 268 -12.71 -17.08 -39.57
C SER A 268 -13.29 -17.21 -38.16
N CYS A 269 -13.93 -18.34 -37.88
CA CYS A 269 -14.38 -18.67 -36.53
C CYS A 269 -13.22 -19.35 -35.77
N ALA A 270 -12.79 -18.75 -34.65
CA ALA A 270 -11.82 -19.32 -33.71
C ALA A 270 -12.58 -19.90 -32.51
N THR A 271 -12.06 -20.95 -31.87
CA THR A 271 -12.71 -21.59 -30.73
C THR A 271 -12.54 -20.73 -29.46
N ILE A 272 -13.49 -20.77 -28.54
CA ILE A 272 -13.46 -19.99 -27.29
C ILE A 272 -13.05 -20.92 -26.17
N CYS A 273 -11.91 -20.66 -25.53
CA CYS A 273 -11.49 -21.41 -24.37
C CYS A 273 -12.10 -20.88 -23.07
N GLY A 274 -12.47 -21.77 -22.16
CA GLY A 274 -13.12 -21.48 -20.89
C GLY A 274 -14.64 -21.26 -21.00
N ASP A 275 -15.29 -21.71 -22.08
CA ASP A 275 -16.75 -21.50 -22.29
C ASP A 275 -17.62 -22.73 -21.97
N SER A 276 -17.00 -23.76 -21.39
CA SER A 276 -17.59 -25.06 -21.05
C SER A 276 -18.04 -25.89 -22.25
N ILE A 277 -17.61 -25.55 -23.48
CA ILE A 277 -18.02 -26.23 -24.71
C ILE A 277 -16.78 -26.66 -25.49
N ILE A 278 -16.48 -27.95 -25.49
CA ILE A 278 -15.41 -28.49 -26.34
C ILE A 278 -15.79 -28.34 -27.83
N ALA A 279 -15.15 -27.39 -28.50
CA ALA A 279 -15.38 -27.01 -29.88
C ALA A 279 -14.11 -27.15 -30.75
N GLY A 280 -14.25 -27.62 -31.98
CA GLY A 280 -13.16 -27.61 -32.97
C GLY A 280 -11.90 -28.39 -32.56
N THR A 281 -10.81 -27.66 -32.29
CA THR A 281 -9.47 -28.20 -31.98
C THR A 281 -9.19 -28.35 -30.48
N GLU A 282 -10.15 -28.03 -29.64
CA GLU A 282 -10.00 -28.09 -28.18
C GLU A 282 -9.90 -29.54 -27.70
N GLN A 283 -9.00 -29.79 -26.75
CA GLN A 283 -8.80 -31.11 -26.15
C GLN A 283 -9.53 -31.25 -24.81
N CYS A 284 -9.73 -30.15 -24.09
CA CYS A 284 -10.40 -30.08 -22.79
C CYS A 284 -11.10 -28.73 -22.61
N GLU A 285 -11.97 -28.67 -21.60
CA GLU A 285 -12.58 -27.43 -21.11
C GLU A 285 -12.89 -27.51 -19.61
N ASP A 286 -12.56 -26.45 -18.86
CA ASP A 286 -12.74 -26.34 -17.40
C ASP A 286 -13.18 -24.94 -16.92
N GLU A 287 -13.87 -24.20 -17.80
CA GLU A 287 -14.54 -22.92 -17.50
C GLU A 287 -13.57 -21.79 -17.10
N ASN A 288 -12.27 -21.99 -17.28
CA ASN A 288 -11.26 -21.02 -16.89
C ASN A 288 -10.01 -21.10 -17.81
N THR A 289 -8.95 -20.36 -17.48
CA THR A 289 -7.68 -20.36 -18.24
C THR A 289 -6.48 -20.44 -17.31
N ILE A 290 -6.62 -21.13 -16.18
CA ILE A 290 -5.59 -21.34 -15.18
C ILE A 290 -4.64 -22.42 -15.68
N GLU A 291 -3.37 -22.33 -15.32
CA GLU A 291 -2.38 -23.35 -15.68
C GLU A 291 -2.32 -24.42 -14.57
N TYR A 292 -2.15 -25.69 -14.96
CA TYR A 292 -1.97 -26.85 -14.07
C TYR A 292 -3.21 -27.30 -13.26
N ASP A 293 -4.42 -26.90 -13.64
CA ASP A 293 -5.67 -27.37 -13.00
C ASP A 293 -6.37 -28.50 -13.77
N GLY A 294 -5.96 -28.73 -15.02
CA GLY A 294 -6.47 -29.81 -15.87
C GLY A 294 -6.55 -29.39 -17.34
N CYS A 295 -6.83 -28.12 -17.60
CA CYS A 295 -6.92 -27.57 -18.95
C CYS A 295 -6.35 -26.16 -19.04
N TYR A 296 -5.36 -25.95 -19.91
CA TYR A 296 -4.82 -24.64 -20.16
C TYR A 296 -4.71 -24.39 -21.65
N GLN A 297 -5.22 -23.24 -22.11
CA GLN A 297 -5.29 -22.91 -23.54
C GLN A 297 -5.95 -24.04 -24.36
N CYS A 298 -6.95 -24.69 -23.77
CA CYS A 298 -7.73 -25.76 -24.39
C CYS A 298 -6.89 -26.98 -24.80
N GLN A 299 -5.77 -27.15 -24.11
CA GLN A 299 -4.92 -28.34 -24.14
C GLN A 299 -4.81 -28.90 -22.74
N TYR A 300 -4.70 -30.22 -22.63
CA TYR A 300 -4.57 -30.88 -21.34
C TYR A 300 -3.35 -30.31 -20.59
N SER A 301 -3.58 -29.82 -19.37
CA SER A 301 -2.56 -29.26 -18.49
C SER A 301 -2.50 -30.10 -17.23
N CYS A 302 -1.32 -30.61 -16.92
CA CYS A 302 -1.15 -31.55 -15.82
C CYS A 302 -0.85 -30.81 -14.50
N PRO A 303 -1.47 -31.20 -13.39
CA PRO A 303 -1.16 -30.66 -12.07
C PRO A 303 0.34 -30.71 -11.72
N LEU A 304 0.82 -29.69 -11.00
CA LEU A 304 2.18 -29.68 -10.47
C LEU A 304 2.41 -30.87 -9.54
N TYR A 305 3.63 -31.40 -9.54
CA TYR A 305 4.05 -32.56 -8.75
C TYR A 305 3.30 -33.86 -9.10
N CYS A 306 2.73 -33.93 -10.30
CA CYS A 306 2.10 -35.14 -10.83
C CYS A 306 3.09 -35.98 -11.65
N ASN A 307 3.30 -37.22 -11.24
CA ASN A 307 4.16 -38.20 -11.90
C ASN A 307 3.46 -38.91 -13.07
N ASP A 308 2.19 -39.29 -12.88
CA ASP A 308 1.39 -39.97 -13.89
C ASP A 308 0.17 -39.12 -14.24
N CYS A 309 0.26 -38.40 -15.35
CA CYS A 309 -0.81 -37.55 -15.84
C CYS A 309 -1.34 -38.04 -17.19
N LEU A 310 -2.65 -38.29 -17.26
CA LEU A 310 -3.34 -38.63 -18.50
C LEU A 310 -4.53 -37.69 -18.69
N ASN A 311 -4.57 -37.00 -19.83
CA ASN A 311 -5.65 -36.09 -20.22
C ASN A 311 -5.98 -35.01 -19.17
N GLY A 312 -4.95 -34.42 -18.53
CA GLY A 312 -5.12 -33.39 -17.50
C GLY A 312 -5.51 -33.94 -16.12
N GLN A 313 -5.64 -35.26 -15.99
CA GLN A 313 -5.92 -35.92 -14.72
C GLN A 313 -4.66 -36.56 -14.14
N CYS A 314 -4.42 -36.30 -12.86
CA CYS A 314 -3.32 -36.88 -12.11
C CYS A 314 -3.70 -38.20 -11.45
N TYR A 315 -2.89 -39.23 -11.67
CA TYR A 315 -3.06 -40.58 -11.14
C TYR A 315 -2.01 -40.94 -10.09
N ASP A 316 -0.85 -40.29 -10.12
CA ASP A 316 0.25 -40.51 -9.18
C ASP A 316 1.02 -39.22 -8.93
N CYS A 317 1.41 -38.96 -7.68
CA CYS A 317 2.11 -37.74 -7.26
C CYS A 317 3.60 -38.01 -6.98
N ASP A 318 4.39 -36.95 -6.89
CA ASP A 318 5.76 -37.00 -6.40
C ASP A 318 5.86 -37.47 -4.95
N SER A 319 7.03 -37.98 -4.57
CA SER A 319 7.32 -38.32 -3.17
C SER A 319 7.17 -37.08 -2.29
N GLY A 320 6.46 -37.21 -1.16
CA GLY A 320 6.09 -36.08 -0.30
C GLY A 320 4.75 -35.42 -0.65
N PHE A 321 4.02 -35.97 -1.64
CA PHE A 321 2.71 -35.47 -2.04
C PHE A 321 1.65 -36.57 -2.06
N ILE A 322 0.40 -36.21 -1.74
CA ILE A 322 -0.77 -37.07 -1.84
C ILE A 322 -1.79 -36.49 -2.82
N LEU A 323 -2.42 -37.37 -3.60
CA LEU A 323 -3.46 -36.99 -4.55
C LEU A 323 -4.76 -36.64 -3.81
N SER A 324 -5.21 -35.39 -3.96
CA SER A 324 -6.48 -34.89 -3.44
C SER A 324 -7.19 -34.06 -4.50
N GLN A 325 -8.38 -34.49 -4.92
CA GLN A 325 -9.22 -33.76 -5.91
C GLN A 325 -8.47 -33.39 -7.19
N ASN A 326 -7.74 -34.34 -7.78
CA ASN A 326 -6.89 -34.14 -8.97
C ASN A 326 -5.66 -33.25 -8.76
N ILE A 327 -5.33 -32.86 -7.53
CA ILE A 327 -4.17 -32.02 -7.22
C ILE A 327 -3.25 -32.76 -6.26
N CYS A 328 -1.94 -32.60 -6.42
CA CYS A 328 -0.95 -33.15 -5.50
C CYS A 328 -0.70 -32.14 -4.37
N ILE A 329 -1.11 -32.48 -3.14
CA ILE A 329 -0.90 -31.67 -1.94
C ILE A 329 0.24 -32.24 -1.11
N ASN A 330 1.04 -31.40 -0.46
CA ASN A 330 2.13 -31.85 0.40
C ASN A 330 1.59 -32.59 1.64
N ILE A 331 2.35 -33.55 2.14
CA ILE A 331 1.98 -34.33 3.33
C ILE A 331 2.80 -33.84 4.51
N CYS A 332 2.20 -32.95 5.30
CA CYS A 332 2.91 -32.47 6.48
C CYS A 332 3.10 -33.57 7.53
N GLY A 333 4.33 -33.75 8.01
CA GLY A 333 4.71 -34.69 9.06
C GLY A 333 5.04 -36.09 8.54
N ASP A 334 5.46 -36.22 7.28
CA ASP A 334 5.86 -37.50 6.68
C ASP A 334 7.37 -37.77 6.78
N GLY A 335 8.13 -36.80 7.31
CA GLY A 335 9.57 -36.84 7.49
C GLY A 335 10.36 -36.47 6.23
N LEU A 336 9.71 -36.00 5.18
CA LEU A 336 10.32 -35.63 3.90
C LEU A 336 10.06 -34.16 3.61
N LEU A 337 11.09 -33.32 3.75
CA LEU A 337 10.97 -31.90 3.44
C LEU A 337 10.65 -31.66 1.95
N SER A 338 9.41 -31.31 1.66
CA SER A 338 8.94 -30.92 0.33
C SER A 338 9.29 -29.47 -0.01
N ILE A 339 9.27 -29.11 -1.30
CA ILE A 339 9.55 -27.73 -1.76
C ILE A 339 8.51 -26.70 -1.29
N LEU A 340 7.31 -27.16 -0.91
CA LEU A 340 6.24 -26.32 -0.38
C LEU A 340 6.26 -26.23 1.16
N GLU A 341 7.14 -26.98 1.84
CA GLU A 341 7.22 -27.04 3.29
C GLU A 341 8.42 -26.24 3.80
N GLN A 342 8.24 -25.54 4.92
CA GLN A 342 9.34 -24.83 5.58
C GLN A 342 10.12 -25.76 6.52
N CYS A 343 9.46 -26.78 7.02
CA CYS A 343 9.98 -27.82 7.91
C CYS A 343 9.13 -29.09 7.73
N ASP A 344 9.67 -30.24 8.14
CA ASP A 344 8.90 -31.45 8.41
C ASP A 344 9.64 -32.24 9.49
N ASP A 345 9.05 -32.39 10.68
CA ASP A 345 9.66 -33.11 11.81
C ASP A 345 9.12 -34.54 12.02
N GLY A 346 8.52 -35.10 10.97
CA GLY A 346 7.98 -36.46 10.94
C GLY A 346 6.71 -36.63 11.76
N ASN A 347 6.07 -35.54 12.17
CA ASN A 347 4.79 -35.58 12.87
C ASN A 347 3.94 -34.29 12.66
N GLN A 348 2.77 -34.20 13.28
CA GLN A 348 1.84 -33.05 13.17
C GLN A 348 1.50 -32.45 14.54
N ILE A 349 2.39 -32.61 15.51
CA ILE A 349 2.30 -31.99 16.82
C ILE A 349 2.73 -30.54 16.65
N ASN A 350 2.17 -29.64 17.45
CA ASN A 350 2.67 -28.27 17.51
C ASN A 350 3.57 -28.14 18.74
N GLY A 351 4.59 -27.29 18.66
CA GLY A 351 5.50 -26.94 19.75
C GLY A 351 6.81 -27.72 19.76
N ASP A 352 7.06 -28.61 18.81
CA ASP A 352 8.30 -29.37 18.61
C ASP A 352 9.18 -28.85 17.46
N GLY A 353 8.77 -27.76 16.83
CA GLY A 353 9.57 -26.99 15.89
C GLY A 353 9.03 -26.96 14.48
N CYS A 354 8.15 -27.89 14.13
CA CYS A 354 7.34 -27.79 12.92
C CYS A 354 5.86 -27.81 13.27
N SER A 355 5.11 -26.83 12.79
CA SER A 355 3.66 -26.80 13.02
C SER A 355 2.94 -27.89 12.23
N LYS A 356 1.70 -28.21 12.62
CA LYS A 356 0.80 -29.11 11.86
C LYS A 356 0.54 -28.70 10.40
N THR A 357 0.89 -27.47 10.02
CA THR A 357 0.78 -26.90 8.66
C THR A 357 2.13 -26.79 7.96
N CYS A 358 3.19 -27.38 8.52
CA CYS A 358 4.56 -27.39 8.01
C CYS A 358 5.18 -25.99 7.86
N GLU A 359 4.76 -25.09 8.75
CA GLU A 359 5.41 -23.81 8.99
C GLU A 359 6.41 -23.96 10.14
N LEU A 360 7.60 -23.38 9.96
CA LEU A 360 8.65 -23.40 10.97
C LEU A 360 8.21 -22.61 12.20
N GLU A 361 8.25 -23.23 13.37
CA GLU A 361 7.83 -22.56 14.59
C GLU A 361 8.90 -21.56 15.08
N SER A 362 8.45 -20.49 15.73
CA SER A 362 9.35 -19.47 16.26
C SER A 362 10.32 -20.07 17.27
N ASN A 363 11.58 -19.63 17.22
CA ASN A 363 12.66 -20.16 18.06
C ASN A 363 13.03 -21.62 17.79
N TYR A 364 12.78 -22.15 16.59
CA TYR A 364 13.26 -23.47 16.17
C TYR A 364 14.11 -23.40 14.90
N ILE A 365 15.09 -24.30 14.81
CA ILE A 365 15.85 -24.55 13.57
C ILE A 365 15.73 -26.05 13.26
N CYS A 366 15.24 -26.36 12.07
CA CYS A 366 15.11 -27.74 11.58
C CYS A 366 16.20 -28.05 10.55
N ASN A 367 16.79 -29.24 10.63
CA ASN A 367 17.70 -29.73 9.60
C ASN A 367 16.93 -30.46 8.47
N LEU A 368 17.63 -30.80 7.39
CA LEU A 368 17.06 -31.54 6.26
C LEU A 368 16.61 -32.98 6.63
N ASP A 369 16.98 -33.47 7.81
CA ASP A 369 16.61 -34.79 8.32
C ASP A 369 15.36 -34.72 9.25
N GLY A 370 14.67 -33.57 9.29
CA GLY A 370 13.47 -33.37 10.11
C GLY A 370 13.71 -33.28 11.62
N GLN A 371 14.94 -33.00 12.04
CA GLN A 371 15.25 -32.74 13.43
C GLN A 371 15.19 -31.24 13.70
N CYS A 372 14.17 -30.83 14.44
CA CYS A 372 14.03 -29.48 14.93
C CYS A 372 14.62 -29.33 16.34
N ALA A 373 15.33 -28.22 16.56
CA ALA A 373 15.89 -27.88 17.86
C ALA A 373 15.47 -26.47 18.26
N TYR A 374 15.06 -26.32 19.52
CA TYR A 374 14.78 -25.02 20.11
C TYR A 374 16.06 -24.20 20.22
N VAL A 375 16.01 -22.96 19.75
CA VAL A 375 17.11 -22.00 19.76
C VAL A 375 16.66 -20.72 20.44
N GLU A 376 17.25 -20.44 21.59
CA GLU A 376 17.05 -19.18 22.29
C GLU A 376 17.94 -18.10 21.66
N TYR A 377 17.36 -17.20 20.87
CA TYR A 377 18.09 -16.13 20.20
C TYR A 377 18.46 -14.99 21.16
N PRO A 378 19.65 -14.37 21.03
CA PRO A 378 19.98 -13.17 21.77
C PRO A 378 19.08 -12.02 21.31
N ILE A 379 18.56 -11.24 22.26
CA ILE A 379 17.69 -10.10 21.99
C ILE A 379 18.42 -8.83 22.42
N PRO A 380 18.56 -7.84 21.53
CA PRO A 380 19.08 -6.52 21.90
C PRO A 380 18.07 -5.78 22.76
N ILE A 381 18.53 -5.23 23.89
CA ILE A 381 17.72 -4.49 24.84
C ILE A 381 18.24 -3.06 24.86
N ILE A 382 17.43 -2.11 24.38
CA ILE A 382 17.77 -0.68 24.36
C ILE A 382 16.91 0.08 25.35
N GLU A 383 17.57 0.81 26.26
CA GLU A 383 16.92 1.53 27.34
C GLU A 383 17.42 2.97 27.43
N TYR A 384 16.49 3.88 27.73
CA TYR A 384 16.84 5.25 28.04
C TYR A 384 17.44 5.30 29.45
N TYR A 385 18.69 5.73 29.57
CA TYR A 385 19.40 5.68 30.83
C TYR A 385 19.19 6.95 31.66
N GLN A 386 19.55 8.13 31.11
CA GLN A 386 19.40 9.41 31.81
C GLN A 386 19.62 10.63 30.88
N GLN A 387 19.26 11.83 31.37
CA GLN A 387 19.62 13.12 30.76
C GLN A 387 20.50 13.94 31.69
N ILE A 388 21.60 14.49 31.18
CA ILE A 388 22.46 15.42 31.92
C ILE A 388 22.70 16.65 31.03
N ASN A 389 22.12 17.79 31.43
CA ASN A 389 22.17 19.05 30.67
C ASN A 389 21.60 18.86 29.24
N GLN A 390 22.45 19.05 28.22
CA GLN A 390 22.14 18.89 26.79
C GLN A 390 22.40 17.48 26.26
N PHE A 391 22.98 16.59 27.09
CA PHE A 391 23.32 15.22 26.71
C PHE A 391 22.27 14.23 27.19
N GLN A 392 21.95 13.29 26.32
CA GLN A 392 21.07 12.14 26.60
C GLN A 392 21.90 10.86 26.54
N TYR A 393 21.59 9.91 27.41
CA TYR A 393 22.31 8.65 27.50
C TYR A 393 21.36 7.50 27.21
N VAL A 394 21.70 6.68 26.22
CA VAL A 394 21.00 5.44 25.88
C VAL A 394 21.93 4.27 26.15
N LYS A 395 21.40 3.22 26.76
CA LYS A 395 22.11 1.99 27.07
C LYS A 395 21.59 0.87 26.19
N MET A 396 22.48 0.10 25.58
CA MET A 396 22.16 -1.11 24.83
C MET A 396 22.86 -2.30 25.48
N THR A 397 22.10 -3.34 25.76
CA THR A 397 22.55 -4.62 26.32
C THR A 397 21.93 -5.78 25.52
N PHE A 398 22.21 -7.01 25.91
CA PHE A 398 21.66 -8.20 25.28
C PHE A 398 21.06 -9.13 26.34
N SER A 399 19.99 -9.84 26.00
CA SER A 399 19.30 -10.78 26.90
C SER A 399 20.22 -11.90 27.41
N GLN A 400 21.30 -12.19 26.67
CA GLN A 400 22.29 -13.22 26.98
C GLN A 400 23.68 -12.79 26.50
N LYS A 401 24.70 -13.56 26.86
CA LYS A 401 26.09 -13.29 26.44
C LYS A 401 26.24 -13.45 24.94
N VAL A 402 26.97 -12.53 24.31
CA VAL A 402 27.21 -12.52 22.86
C VAL A 402 28.69 -12.47 22.53
N GLN A 403 29.04 -12.92 21.33
CA GLN A 403 30.39 -12.88 20.74
C GLN A 403 30.33 -12.50 19.26
N GLN A 404 31.40 -11.92 18.76
CA GLN A 404 31.58 -11.62 17.33
C GLN A 404 32.47 -12.69 16.67
N LYS A 405 32.16 -13.06 15.41
CA LYS A 405 32.99 -14.02 14.64
C LYS A 405 34.33 -13.45 14.18
N GLN A 406 34.41 -12.13 14.00
CA GLN A 406 35.60 -11.42 13.53
C GLN A 406 35.99 -10.33 14.51
N ASN A 407 37.29 -10.08 14.65
CA ASN A 407 37.84 -9.04 15.53
C ASN A 407 37.84 -7.69 14.79
N LEU A 408 36.67 -7.10 14.59
CA LEU A 408 36.47 -5.79 13.96
C LEU A 408 36.41 -4.68 15.03
N ASP A 409 36.70 -3.44 14.63
CA ASP A 409 36.52 -2.30 15.55
C ASP A 409 35.02 -2.11 15.82
N TYR A 410 34.66 -1.98 17.09
CA TYR A 410 33.28 -1.86 17.54
C TYR A 410 32.57 -0.62 16.96
N LYS A 411 33.33 0.43 16.62
CA LYS A 411 32.80 1.62 15.96
C LYS A 411 32.30 1.35 14.55
N ASP A 412 32.83 0.32 13.89
CA ASP A 412 32.38 -0.10 12.57
C ASP A 412 31.18 -1.06 12.67
N THR A 413 30.97 -1.68 13.84
CA THR A 413 29.87 -2.62 14.11
C THR A 413 28.53 -1.95 14.42
N ILE A 414 28.52 -0.68 14.85
CA ILE A 414 27.29 0.02 15.23
C ILE A 414 27.18 1.33 14.45
N LYS A 415 26.12 1.45 13.65
CA LYS A 415 25.71 2.70 13.01
C LYS A 415 24.56 3.30 13.79
N LEU A 416 24.69 4.57 14.15
CA LEU A 416 23.70 5.32 14.92
C LEU A 416 23.17 6.46 14.06
N ARG A 417 21.85 6.60 13.97
CA ARG A 417 21.20 7.76 13.32
C ARG A 417 20.02 8.26 14.14
N ILE A 418 19.70 9.54 14.02
CA ILE A 418 18.43 10.09 14.49
C ILE A 418 17.51 10.21 13.28
N ILE A 419 16.32 9.64 13.37
CA ILE A 419 15.34 9.69 12.28
C ILE A 419 14.92 11.15 12.04
N ASP A 420 14.79 11.53 10.77
CA ASP A 420 14.42 12.87 10.32
C ASP A 420 15.38 13.98 10.78
N LEU A 421 16.64 13.62 11.05
CA LEU A 421 17.68 14.56 11.40
C LEU A 421 18.97 14.35 10.60
N ASP A 422 19.44 15.42 9.97
CA ASP A 422 20.74 15.42 9.29
C ASP A 422 21.90 15.22 10.29
N GLN A 423 22.97 14.57 9.84
CA GLN A 423 24.14 14.24 10.67
C GLN A 423 24.84 15.45 11.31
N ASP A 424 24.72 16.63 10.71
CA ASP A 424 25.32 17.87 11.22
C ASP A 424 24.56 18.46 12.42
N LEU A 425 23.35 17.98 12.68
CA LEU A 425 22.45 18.52 13.70
C LEU A 425 22.45 17.70 15.00
N PHE A 426 23.30 16.68 15.09
CA PHE A 426 23.48 15.90 16.31
C PHE A 426 24.91 15.35 16.42
N GLN A 427 25.31 14.99 17.63
CA GLN A 427 26.57 14.29 17.90
C GLN A 427 26.31 13.08 18.77
N ILE A 428 26.85 11.92 18.39
CA ILE A 428 26.74 10.69 19.18
C ILE A 428 28.14 10.15 19.48
N ILE A 429 28.39 9.86 20.75
CA ILE A 429 29.65 9.31 21.26
C ILE A 429 29.34 8.01 22.00
N ILE A 430 30.06 6.95 21.66
CA ILE A 430 30.00 5.67 22.39
C ILE A 430 31.00 5.74 23.55
N LEU A 431 30.51 5.69 24.80
CA LEU A 431 31.30 6.00 26.00
C LEU A 431 31.97 4.81 26.65
N GLU A 432 31.32 3.65 26.62
CA GLU A 432 31.79 2.45 27.29
C GLU A 432 31.90 1.34 26.27
N ASN A 433 33.09 0.76 26.15
CA ASN A 433 33.24 -0.44 25.35
C ASN A 433 34.32 -1.37 25.94
N GLN A 434 33.90 -2.56 26.35
CA GLN A 434 34.75 -3.74 26.31
C GLN A 434 34.63 -4.28 24.88
N PRO A 435 35.70 -4.30 24.06
CA PRO A 435 35.60 -4.85 22.71
C PRO A 435 34.99 -6.24 22.78
N VAL A 436 34.01 -6.52 21.91
CA VAL A 436 33.47 -7.87 21.73
C VAL A 436 34.55 -8.68 21.02
N GLN A 437 35.52 -9.14 21.80
CA GLN A 437 36.54 -10.06 21.34
C GLN A 437 35.87 -11.40 21.01
N CYS A 438 36.61 -12.37 20.46
CA CYS A 438 36.14 -13.72 20.18
C CYS A 438 35.79 -14.54 21.47
N GLN A 439 35.34 -13.89 22.54
CA GLN A 439 34.96 -14.47 23.82
C GLN A 439 33.52 -14.10 24.14
N ILE A 440 32.74 -15.08 24.57
CA ILE A 440 31.34 -14.94 24.98
C ILE A 440 31.28 -14.11 26.27
N GLN A 441 30.71 -12.90 26.20
CA GLN A 441 30.62 -12.00 27.35
C GLN A 441 29.31 -11.20 27.37
N ASN A 442 28.98 -10.60 28.52
CA ASN A 442 27.91 -9.61 28.59
C ASN A 442 28.44 -8.32 27.97
N VAL A 443 27.80 -7.86 26.91
CA VAL A 443 28.19 -6.66 26.19
C VAL A 443 27.22 -5.54 26.55
N GLU A 444 27.79 -4.36 26.83
CA GLU A 444 27.06 -3.16 27.18
C GLU A 444 27.64 -1.99 26.40
N TYR A 445 26.75 -1.26 25.71
CA TYR A 445 27.08 -0.03 24.99
C TYR A 445 26.33 1.15 25.61
N ILE A 446 27.04 2.26 25.81
CA ILE A 446 26.43 3.51 26.26
C ILE A 446 26.63 4.57 25.17
N PHE A 447 25.53 5.09 24.64
CA PHE A 447 25.50 6.15 23.65
C PHE A 447 25.20 7.48 24.33
N GLN A 448 26.16 8.41 24.31
CA GLN A 448 25.95 9.80 24.68
C GLN A 448 25.54 10.58 23.42
N ILE A 449 24.37 11.21 23.47
CA ILE A 449 23.73 11.88 22.35
C ILE A 449 23.54 13.35 22.69
N GLU A 450 23.98 14.23 21.82
CA GLU A 450 23.75 15.67 21.87
C GLU A 450 22.97 16.09 20.62
N ILE A 451 21.82 16.73 20.82
CA ILE A 451 20.99 17.23 19.71
C ILE A 451 21.16 18.74 19.66
N LEU A 452 21.58 19.25 18.50
CA LEU A 452 21.98 20.64 18.29
C LEU A 452 20.83 21.49 17.72
N THR A 453 19.60 20.98 17.74
CA THR A 453 18.40 21.64 17.22
C THR A 453 17.19 21.40 18.10
N ASN A 454 16.20 22.30 18.04
CA ASN A 454 14.90 22.17 18.68
C ASN A 454 13.77 21.88 17.67
N ARG A 455 14.11 21.58 16.42
CA ARG A 455 13.14 21.40 15.33
C ARG A 455 12.38 20.07 15.38
N LEU A 456 12.81 19.13 16.21
CA LEU A 456 12.19 17.81 16.32
C LEU A 456 11.38 17.68 17.61
N ASN A 457 10.13 17.27 17.45
CA ASN A 457 9.30 16.77 18.53
C ASN A 457 9.51 15.26 18.61
N HIS A 458 9.93 14.75 19.77
CA HIS A 458 10.16 13.31 20.02
C HIS A 458 11.21 12.66 19.10
N PRO A 459 12.50 13.03 19.20
CA PRO A 459 13.53 12.44 18.37
C PRO A 459 13.66 10.93 18.61
N ILE A 460 13.80 10.14 17.55
CA ILE A 460 13.99 8.68 17.61
C ILE A 460 15.42 8.35 17.22
N LEU A 461 16.12 7.64 18.11
CA LEU A 461 17.42 7.04 17.81
C LEU A 461 17.20 5.68 17.16
N GLU A 462 17.79 5.48 15.99
CA GLU A 462 17.95 4.17 15.39
C GLU A 462 19.39 3.66 15.62
N VAL A 463 19.48 2.42 16.07
CA VAL A 463 20.71 1.68 16.33
C VAL A 463 20.76 0.49 15.37
N ILE A 464 21.72 0.52 14.44
CA ILE A 464 21.94 -0.54 13.45
C ILE A 464 23.25 -1.28 13.78
N LEU A 465 23.15 -2.58 13.99
CA LEU A 465 24.28 -3.50 14.03
C LEU A 465 24.64 -3.90 12.59
N THR A 466 25.85 -3.58 12.15
CA THR A 466 26.33 -3.91 10.80
C THR A 466 26.88 -5.34 10.71
N GLU A 467 27.16 -5.95 11.86
CA GLU A 467 27.75 -7.28 11.98
C GLU A 467 26.86 -8.18 12.85
N GLN A 468 26.82 -9.47 12.51
CA GLN A 468 26.08 -10.48 13.24
C GLN A 468 26.82 -10.87 14.52
N LEU A 469 26.12 -10.82 15.66
CA LEU A 469 26.59 -11.36 16.93
C LEU A 469 25.90 -12.69 17.21
N TYR A 470 26.58 -13.55 17.97
CA TYR A 470 26.12 -14.90 18.26
C TYR A 470 26.17 -15.17 19.77
N ASN A 471 25.25 -15.98 20.28
CA ASN A 471 25.35 -16.47 21.65
C ASN A 471 26.30 -17.68 21.78
N GLU A 472 26.32 -18.31 22.96
CA GLU A 472 27.11 -19.52 23.22
C GLU A 472 26.72 -20.72 22.35
N ASN A 473 25.45 -20.80 21.94
CA ASN A 473 24.90 -21.86 21.10
C ASN A 473 25.01 -21.55 19.59
N GLN A 474 25.77 -20.51 19.21
CA GLN A 474 25.91 -20.03 17.82
C GLN A 474 24.59 -19.53 17.18
N ALA A 475 23.60 -19.18 17.99
CA ALA A 475 22.38 -18.53 17.52
C ALA A 475 22.67 -17.05 17.17
N PRO A 476 22.33 -16.57 15.96
CA PRO A 476 22.52 -15.18 15.56
C PRO A 476 21.52 -14.23 16.24
N LEU A 477 21.76 -12.92 16.15
CA LEU A 477 20.73 -11.92 16.47
C LEU A 477 19.63 -11.94 15.41
N LEU A 478 18.37 -11.95 15.84
CA LEU A 478 17.22 -11.80 14.95
C LEU A 478 17.13 -10.36 14.42
N ASP A 479 17.22 -9.38 15.33
CA ASP A 479 17.07 -7.97 15.00
C ASP A 479 18.41 -7.23 15.04
N LEU A 480 18.84 -6.75 13.88
CA LEU A 480 20.02 -5.89 13.76
C LEU A 480 19.68 -4.41 13.87
N VAL A 481 18.40 -4.04 13.77
CA VAL A 481 17.96 -2.65 13.80
C VAL A 481 17.02 -2.45 14.97
N ASN A 482 17.28 -1.44 15.78
CA ASN A 482 16.52 -1.15 16.99
C ASN A 482 16.24 0.34 17.12
N TYR A 483 15.15 0.68 17.79
CA TYR A 483 14.67 2.05 17.92
C TYR A 483 14.44 2.42 19.37
N ILE A 484 14.75 3.66 19.73
CA ILE A 484 14.35 4.22 21.01
C ILE A 484 14.00 5.70 20.89
N GLN A 485 12.88 6.08 21.50
CA GLN A 485 12.49 7.47 21.61
C GLN A 485 13.38 8.18 22.65
N LEU A 486 13.98 9.29 22.23
CA LEU A 486 14.75 10.19 23.07
C LEU A 486 13.83 11.27 23.68
N ASN A 487 14.32 11.90 24.74
CA ASN A 487 13.65 13.07 25.33
C ASN A 487 13.79 14.28 24.41
N GLN A 488 12.90 15.25 24.60
CA GLN A 488 13.03 16.54 23.93
C GLN A 488 14.35 17.22 24.34
N PRO A 489 15.12 17.75 23.36
CA PRO A 489 16.41 18.33 23.65
C PRO A 489 16.26 19.64 24.42
N ASN A 490 16.99 19.74 25.54
CA ASN A 490 17.18 21.01 26.24
C ASN A 490 18.17 21.86 25.44
N TYR A 491 17.68 22.48 24.37
CA TYR A 491 18.47 23.36 23.51
C TYR A 491 18.48 24.79 24.08
N ILE A 492 19.62 25.21 24.62
CA ILE A 492 19.84 26.61 25.02
C ILE A 492 20.38 27.36 23.80
N SER A 493 19.59 28.29 23.27
CA SER A 493 19.97 29.09 22.09
C SER A 493 21.23 29.93 22.34
N GLU A 494 21.97 30.28 21.28
CA GLU A 494 23.11 31.21 21.39
C GLU A 494 22.69 32.56 22.01
N GLY A 495 21.46 33.01 21.76
CA GLY A 495 20.88 34.18 22.41
C GLY A 495 20.77 34.03 23.93
N GLU A 496 20.22 32.91 24.40
CA GLU A 496 20.10 32.61 25.83
C GLU A 496 21.47 32.41 26.50
N LYS A 497 22.44 31.81 25.80
CA LYS A 497 23.84 31.73 26.28
C LYS A 497 24.46 33.12 26.45
N MET A 498 24.23 34.02 25.49
CA MET A 498 24.70 35.41 25.59
C MET A 498 24.01 36.17 26.74
N ILE A 499 22.71 35.96 26.94
CA ILE A 499 21.96 36.55 28.06
C ILE A 499 22.51 36.01 29.39
N SER A 500 22.71 34.70 29.52
CA SER A 500 23.29 34.09 30.72
C SER A 500 24.69 34.64 31.03
N LYS A 501 25.58 34.75 30.02
CA LYS A 501 26.91 35.36 30.19
C LYS A 501 26.83 36.84 30.58
N SER A 502 25.85 37.57 30.04
CA SER A 502 25.63 38.98 30.37
C SER A 502 25.13 39.14 31.82
N ILE A 503 24.19 38.30 32.25
CA ILE A 503 23.70 38.27 33.64
C ILE A 503 24.82 37.91 34.61
N GLN A 504 25.68 36.94 34.28
CA GLN A 504 26.85 36.61 35.10
C GLN A 504 27.79 37.80 35.29
N LYS A 505 28.10 38.55 34.21
CA LYS A 505 28.90 39.78 34.30
C LYS A 505 28.21 40.86 35.14
N VAL A 506 26.90 41.04 34.99
CA VAL A 506 26.14 42.01 35.80
C VAL A 506 26.19 41.65 37.28
N ASN A 507 26.05 40.37 37.63
CA ASN A 507 26.20 39.91 39.02
C ASN A 507 27.62 40.16 39.54
N GLU A 508 28.66 39.85 38.75
CA GLU A 508 30.05 40.13 39.12
C GLU A 508 30.29 41.62 39.38
N TYR A 509 29.83 42.50 38.48
CA TYR A 509 29.92 43.95 38.67
C TYR A 509 29.12 44.44 39.87
N SER A 510 27.94 43.86 40.13
CA SER A 510 27.08 44.22 41.26
C SER A 510 27.75 43.85 42.59
N ILE A 511 28.35 42.66 42.67
CA ILE A 511 29.12 42.21 43.84
C ILE A 511 30.32 43.14 44.06
N ASN A 512 31.09 43.43 43.02
CA ASN A 512 32.23 44.36 43.11
C ASN A 512 31.80 45.77 43.55
N ALA A 513 30.67 46.27 43.05
CA ALA A 513 30.12 47.56 43.46
C ALA A 513 29.74 47.56 44.95
N LEU A 514 29.05 46.53 45.42
CA LEU A 514 28.68 46.39 46.83
C LEU A 514 29.92 46.32 47.74
N PHE A 515 30.97 45.58 47.34
CA PHE A 515 32.24 45.56 48.07
C PHE A 515 32.91 46.95 48.12
N THR A 516 32.89 47.70 47.02
CA THR A 516 33.46 49.07 47.04
C THR A 516 32.69 50.03 47.93
N VAL A 517 31.35 49.98 47.90
CA VAL A 517 30.49 50.79 48.78
C VAL A 517 30.72 50.41 50.25
N GLN A 518 30.84 49.11 50.53
CA GLN A 518 31.14 48.59 51.86
C GLN A 518 32.50 49.13 52.37
N ALA A 519 33.55 49.10 51.55
CA ALA A 519 34.85 49.65 51.91
C ALA A 519 34.81 51.16 52.21
N VAL A 520 34.04 51.92 51.44
CA VAL A 520 33.84 53.36 51.69
C VAL A 520 33.09 53.62 52.99
N LEU A 521 32.01 52.87 53.27
CA LEU A 521 31.23 53.02 54.50
C LEU A 521 32.06 52.70 55.76
N PHE A 522 32.94 51.71 55.66
CA PHE A 522 33.92 51.41 56.72
C PHE A 522 34.85 52.59 56.98
N LEU A 523 35.40 53.21 55.93
CA LEU A 523 36.31 54.36 56.05
C LEU A 523 35.63 55.63 56.61
N VAL A 524 34.34 55.82 56.31
CA VAL A 524 33.55 56.97 56.80
C VAL A 524 33.00 56.74 58.23
N GLY A 525 33.11 55.52 58.76
CA GLY A 525 32.69 55.17 60.13
C GLY A 525 31.19 54.92 60.30
N ASN A 526 30.45 54.66 59.21
CA ASN A 526 29.04 54.30 59.26
C ASN A 526 28.89 52.77 59.36
N PHE A 527 29.01 52.26 60.58
CA PHE A 527 29.05 50.82 60.85
C PHE A 527 27.69 50.12 60.68
N ASP A 528 26.57 50.81 60.94
CA ASP A 528 25.23 50.22 60.81
C ASP A 528 24.93 49.85 59.35
N SER A 529 25.25 50.75 58.41
CA SER A 529 25.05 50.49 56.98
C SER A 529 26.06 49.49 56.41
N PHE A 530 27.27 49.44 56.98
CA PHE A 530 28.29 48.46 56.62
C PHE A 530 27.86 47.02 56.93
N GLN A 531 27.28 46.78 58.11
CA GLN A 531 26.81 45.44 58.51
C GLN A 531 25.65 44.96 57.63
N ILE A 532 24.71 45.84 57.27
CA ILE A 532 23.60 45.49 56.38
C ILE A 532 24.10 45.01 55.01
N ILE A 533 25.11 45.68 54.43
CA ILE A 533 25.69 45.26 53.15
C ILE A 533 26.53 44.00 53.29
N LEU A 534 27.22 43.81 54.42
CA LEU A 534 27.96 42.59 54.72
C LEU A 534 27.03 41.36 54.78
N ASP A 535 25.91 41.50 55.50
CA ASP A 535 24.90 40.44 55.63
C ASP A 535 24.25 40.13 54.27
N ALA A 536 24.03 41.14 53.43
CA ALA A 536 23.51 40.95 52.07
C ALA A 536 24.51 40.19 51.17
N LEU A 537 25.81 40.48 51.29
CA LEU A 537 26.87 39.77 50.53
C LEU A 537 27.13 38.35 51.04
N GLN A 538 26.86 38.04 52.30
CA GLN A 538 27.02 36.70 52.88
C GLN A 538 25.83 35.76 52.57
N ASN A 539 24.67 36.31 52.23
CA ASN A 539 23.45 35.57 51.91
C ASN A 539 23.19 35.39 50.39
N GLN A 540 24.05 35.97 49.53
CA GLN A 540 24.11 35.70 48.08
C GLN A 540 25.13 34.60 47.79
#